data_AF-A0A7W6CNW0-F1
#
_entry.id   AF-A0A7W6CNW0-F1
#
_cell.length_a   1.000
_cell.length_b   1.000
_cell.length_c   1.000
_cell.angle_alpha   90.00
_cell.angle_beta   90.00
_cell.angle_gamma   90.00
#
_symmetry.space_group_name_H-M   'P 1'
#
loop_
_entity.id
_entity.type
_entity.pdbx_description
1 polymer ?
#
loop_
_entity_poly.entity_id
_entity_poly.type
_entity_poly.pdbx_seq_one_letter_code
_entity_poly.pdbx_strand_id
1 'polypeptide(L)'
;MKNLLAWAFAVSLLSGAPVQAAAPGLDFHLFENAYVRNGAPEAGYDAVRRAVPVGADARGGVAMLRQAGAHCGAARDGQVDCFYRQRISVDDVVDTYATWDMQLNLSGDKVAAVNVERSVEQR
;
A
#
# COMPACT_ATOMS: atom_id res chain seq x y z
N MET A 1 33.40 14.61 -60.86
CA MET A 1 32.26 15.43 -60.40
C MET A 1 31.66 14.79 -59.17
N LYS A 2 31.13 15.59 -58.23
CA LYS A 2 30.16 15.25 -57.15
C LYS A 2 30.32 13.92 -56.37
N ASN A 3 30.81 14.07 -55.14
CA ASN A 3 30.27 13.52 -53.89
C ASN A 3 29.88 12.03 -53.82
N LEU A 4 30.68 11.23 -53.11
CA LEU A 4 30.22 10.02 -52.42
C LEU A 4 29.75 10.41 -51.01
N LEU A 5 28.51 10.06 -50.64
CA LEU A 5 27.99 10.32 -49.28
C LEU A 5 28.44 9.21 -48.31
N ALA A 6 28.97 9.61 -47.15
CA ALA A 6 29.24 8.70 -46.05
C ALA A 6 27.93 8.39 -45.29
N TRP A 7 27.64 7.11 -45.07
CA TRP A 7 26.53 6.64 -44.25
C TRP A 7 27.04 6.16 -42.89
N ALA A 8 27.03 7.06 -41.90
CA ALA A 8 27.36 6.73 -40.53
C ALA A 8 26.15 6.07 -39.84
N PHE A 9 26.16 4.74 -39.70
CA PHE A 9 25.19 4.02 -38.88
C PHE A 9 25.48 4.26 -37.40
N ALA A 10 24.78 5.22 -36.80
CA ALA A 10 24.76 5.42 -35.36
C ALA A 10 23.95 4.28 -34.70
N VAL A 11 24.65 3.32 -34.09
CA VAL A 11 24.01 2.26 -33.29
C VAL A 11 23.59 2.85 -31.95
N SER A 12 22.33 3.29 -31.87
CA SER A 12 21.70 3.74 -30.63
C SER A 12 21.63 2.58 -29.64
N LEU A 13 22.57 2.56 -28.68
CA LEU A 13 22.49 1.69 -27.51
C LEU A 13 21.26 2.08 -26.67
N LEU A 14 20.15 1.38 -26.90
CA LEU A 14 18.98 1.44 -26.05
C LEU A 14 19.33 0.83 -24.68
N SER A 15 19.83 1.66 -23.79
CA SER A 15 20.03 1.37 -22.38
C SER A 15 18.68 1.10 -21.71
N GLY A 16 18.19 -0.13 -21.88
CA GLY A 16 17.00 -0.66 -21.22
C GLY A 16 17.25 -0.78 -19.73
N ALA A 17 17.13 0.34 -19.01
CA ALA A 17 16.90 0.29 -17.58
C ALA A 17 15.70 -0.63 -17.32
N PRO A 18 15.78 -1.58 -16.36
CA PRO A 18 14.64 -2.40 -16.04
C PRO A 18 13.48 -1.48 -15.67
N VAL A 19 12.34 -1.64 -16.33
CA VAL A 19 11.08 -1.04 -15.86
C VAL A 19 10.73 -1.78 -14.58
N GLN A 20 11.31 -1.31 -13.47
CA GLN A 20 10.97 -1.72 -12.13
C GLN A 20 9.47 -1.44 -12.00
N ALA A 21 8.63 -2.48 -12.10
CA ALA A 21 7.20 -2.32 -11.97
C ALA A 21 6.95 -1.64 -10.62
N ALA A 22 6.38 -0.43 -10.65
CA ALA A 22 6.17 0.35 -9.44
C ALA A 22 5.38 -0.53 -8.46
N ALA A 23 5.96 -0.80 -7.28
CA ALA A 23 5.31 -1.63 -6.29
C ALA A 23 3.91 -1.05 -6.04
N PRO A 24 2.84 -1.87 -6.09
CA PRO A 24 1.48 -1.35 -6.02
C PRO A 24 1.33 -0.47 -4.79
N GLY A 25 0.79 0.73 -5.01
CA GLY A 25 0.55 1.69 -3.94
C GLY A 25 -0.37 1.10 -2.88
N LEU A 26 -0.34 1.69 -1.69
CA LEU A 26 -1.22 1.25 -0.62
C LEU A 26 -2.67 1.61 -0.99
N ASP A 27 -3.50 0.59 -1.20
CA ASP A 27 -4.93 0.71 -1.51
C ASP A 27 -5.66 -0.50 -0.89
N PHE A 28 -6.37 -0.27 0.21
CA PHE A 28 -7.05 -1.35 0.93
C PHE A 28 -8.23 -1.94 0.14
N HIS A 29 -8.86 -1.17 -0.76
CA HIS A 29 -9.92 -1.69 -1.62
C HIS A 29 -9.36 -2.66 -2.66
N LEU A 30 -8.21 -2.32 -3.25
CA LEU A 30 -7.49 -3.22 -4.15
C LEU A 30 -7.04 -4.50 -3.43
N PHE A 31 -6.55 -4.40 -2.20
CA PHE A 31 -6.15 -5.59 -1.42
C PHE A 31 -7.34 -6.45 -0.99
N GLU A 32 -8.48 -5.88 -0.61
CA GLU A 32 -9.71 -6.66 -0.37
C GLU A 32 -10.18 -7.38 -1.62
N ASN A 33 -10.26 -6.66 -2.74
CA ASN A 33 -10.66 -7.26 -4.01
C ASN A 33 -9.66 -8.34 -4.48
N ALA A 34 -8.38 -8.25 -4.12
CA ALA A 34 -7.39 -9.29 -4.35
C ALA A 34 -7.54 -10.48 -3.38
N TYR A 35 -7.82 -10.22 -2.10
CA TYR A 35 -8.03 -11.25 -1.08
C TYR A 35 -9.27 -12.10 -1.39
N VAL A 36 -10.41 -11.46 -1.70
CA VAL A 36 -11.67 -12.14 -2.04
C VAL A 36 -11.55 -12.99 -3.30
N ARG A 37 -10.72 -12.60 -4.29
CA ARG A 37 -10.52 -13.37 -5.54
C ARG A 37 -9.44 -14.45 -5.45
N ASN A 38 -8.36 -14.20 -4.70
CA ASN A 38 -7.12 -14.98 -4.78
C ASN A 38 -6.68 -15.61 -3.44
N GLY A 39 -7.35 -15.29 -2.32
CA GLY A 39 -7.02 -15.84 -0.99
C GLY A 39 -5.67 -15.39 -0.41
N ALA A 40 -5.09 -14.29 -0.88
CA ALA A 40 -3.70 -13.89 -0.60
C ALA A 40 -3.59 -12.64 0.32
N PRO A 41 -3.54 -12.77 1.66
CA PRO A 41 -3.48 -11.64 2.58
C PRO A 41 -2.10 -10.98 2.68
N GLU A 42 -1.03 -11.74 2.48
CA GLU A 42 0.36 -11.35 2.76
C GLU A 42 0.78 -10.07 2.02
N ALA A 43 0.28 -9.90 0.80
CA ALA A 43 0.50 -8.70 -0.01
C ALA A 43 0.03 -7.40 0.67
N GLY A 44 -1.10 -7.44 1.40
CA GLY A 44 -1.62 -6.26 2.10
C GLY A 44 -0.82 -5.92 3.36
N TYR A 45 -0.49 -6.93 4.18
CA TYR A 45 0.34 -6.74 5.38
C TYR A 45 1.70 -6.11 5.04
N ASP A 46 2.36 -6.61 4.00
CA ASP A 46 3.67 -6.10 3.59
C ASP A 46 3.58 -4.80 2.78
N ALA A 47 2.45 -4.51 2.14
CA ALA A 47 2.21 -3.18 1.58
C ALA A 47 2.12 -2.11 2.69
N VAL A 48 1.42 -2.37 3.79
CA VAL A 48 1.35 -1.45 4.95
C VAL A 48 2.74 -1.22 5.55
N ARG A 49 3.49 -2.28 5.83
CA ARG A 49 4.85 -2.19 6.40
C ARG A 49 5.83 -1.46 5.48
N ARG A 50 5.64 -1.52 4.15
CA ARG A 50 6.45 -0.83 3.15
C ARG A 50 6.04 0.65 2.98
N ALA A 51 4.75 0.96 3.11
CA ALA A 51 4.22 2.32 3.04
C ALA A 51 4.49 3.12 4.32
N VAL A 52 4.54 2.44 5.48
CA VAL A 52 4.85 3.03 6.79
C VAL A 52 5.99 2.24 7.45
N PRO A 53 7.25 2.42 7.02
CA PRO A 53 8.39 1.72 7.60
C PRO A 53 8.76 2.29 8.98
N VAL A 54 9.42 1.46 9.81
CA VAL A 54 10.01 1.91 11.07
C VAL A 54 11.05 3.02 10.81
N GLY A 55 11.02 4.06 11.64
CA GLY A 55 11.80 5.28 11.45
C GLY A 55 11.12 6.35 10.58
N ALA A 56 9.99 6.05 9.92
CA ALA A 56 9.23 7.04 9.17
C ALA A 56 8.65 8.14 10.08
N ASP A 57 8.39 9.32 9.50
CA ASP A 57 7.61 10.37 10.14
C ASP A 57 6.18 9.91 10.45
N ALA A 58 5.72 10.07 11.68
CA ALA A 58 4.40 9.62 12.12
C ALA A 58 3.24 10.31 11.39
N ARG A 59 3.37 11.60 11.06
CA ARG A 59 2.36 12.34 10.29
C ARG A 59 2.36 11.89 8.84
N GLY A 60 3.54 11.64 8.28
CA GLY A 60 3.72 11.05 6.96
C GLY A 60 3.06 9.67 6.86
N GLY A 61 3.34 8.77 7.80
CA GLY A 61 2.74 7.43 7.86
C GLY A 61 1.22 7.47 7.97
N VAL A 62 0.67 8.28 8.89
CA VAL A 62 -0.78 8.49 9.02
C VAL A 62 -1.40 9.09 7.74
N ALA A 63 -0.68 9.96 7.02
CA ALA A 63 -1.15 10.49 5.74
C ALA A 63 -1.19 9.41 4.65
N MET A 64 -0.20 8.51 4.57
CA MET A 64 -0.20 7.36 3.64
C MET A 64 -1.38 6.43 3.91
N LEU A 65 -1.62 6.05 5.19
CA LEU A 65 -2.77 5.21 5.55
C LEU A 65 -4.11 5.88 5.19
N ARG A 66 -4.26 7.19 5.44
CA ARG A 66 -5.47 7.95 5.05
C ARG A 66 -5.66 8.04 3.54
N GLN A 67 -4.57 8.21 2.77
CA GLN A 67 -4.64 8.22 1.30
C GLN A 67 -5.03 6.86 0.71
N ALA A 68 -4.64 5.76 1.36
CA ALA A 68 -5.08 4.40 1.04
C ALA A 68 -6.54 4.08 1.44
N GLY A 69 -7.23 5.02 2.10
CA GLY A 69 -8.62 4.91 2.52
C GLY A 69 -8.85 4.64 4.02
N ALA A 70 -7.81 4.52 4.84
CA ALA A 70 -7.98 4.20 6.27
C ALA A 70 -8.39 5.41 7.12
N HIS A 71 -9.30 5.18 8.06
CA HIS A 71 -9.70 6.12 9.09
C HIS A 71 -8.73 6.06 10.27
N CYS A 72 -7.73 6.94 10.28
CA CYS A 72 -6.81 7.11 11.42
C CYS A 72 -7.35 8.08 12.48
N GLY A 73 -7.21 7.71 13.76
CA GLY A 73 -7.55 8.54 14.91
C GLY A 73 -6.57 9.69 15.18
N ALA A 74 -6.60 10.18 16.42
CA ALA A 74 -5.58 11.06 16.99
C ALA A 74 -4.59 10.25 17.81
N ALA A 75 -3.35 10.74 17.96
CA ALA A 75 -2.35 10.07 18.79
C ALA A 75 -2.75 10.08 20.26
N ARG A 76 -2.59 8.94 20.94
CA ARG A 76 -2.82 8.73 22.37
C ARG A 76 -1.78 7.78 22.89
N ASP A 77 -1.24 8.02 24.09
CA ASP A 77 -0.37 7.09 24.83
C ASP A 77 0.82 6.49 24.05
N GLY A 78 1.30 7.20 23.02
CA GLY A 78 2.39 6.75 22.14
C GLY A 78 1.96 5.95 20.92
N GLN A 79 0.67 5.77 20.64
CA GLN A 79 0.14 5.07 19.45
C GLN A 79 -0.80 5.95 18.60
N VAL A 80 -0.95 5.60 17.33
CA VAL A 80 -2.08 6.00 16.48
C VAL A 80 -2.73 4.74 15.91
N ASP A 81 -3.99 4.54 16.25
CA ASP A 81 -4.82 3.47 15.68
C ASP A 81 -5.54 3.98 14.41
N CYS A 82 -5.56 3.15 13.39
CA CYS A 82 -6.20 3.36 12.10
C CYS A 82 -6.97 2.10 11.69
N PHE A 83 -8.11 2.26 11.04
CA PHE A 83 -8.84 1.12 10.47
C PHE A 83 -9.32 1.40 9.05
N TYR A 84 -9.42 0.35 8.23
CA TYR A 84 -10.17 0.36 6.97
C TYR A 84 -11.25 -0.72 7.07
N ARG A 85 -12.50 -0.41 6.72
CA ARG A 85 -13.60 -1.38 6.73
C ARG A 85 -14.36 -1.36 5.40
N GLN A 86 -14.55 -2.53 4.80
CA GLN A 86 -15.29 -2.73 3.55
C GLN A 86 -16.33 -3.84 3.73
N ARG A 87 -17.54 -3.64 3.18
CA ARG A 87 -18.51 -4.73 2.98
C ARG A 87 -18.00 -5.66 1.87
N ILE A 88 -17.89 -6.96 2.17
CA ILE A 88 -17.41 -7.99 1.22
C ILE A 88 -18.49 -8.99 0.80
N SER A 89 -19.60 -9.10 1.53
CA SER A 89 -20.78 -9.86 1.04
C SER A 89 -21.66 -8.98 0.16
N VAL A 90 -22.01 -9.53 -1.01
CA VAL A 90 -23.04 -9.00 -1.92
C VAL A 90 -24.35 -9.80 -1.79
N ASP A 91 -24.35 -10.89 -1.01
CA ASP A 91 -25.52 -11.75 -0.81
C ASP A 91 -26.47 -11.13 0.23
N ASP A 92 -27.77 -11.09 -0.07
CA ASP A 92 -28.75 -10.20 0.56
C ASP A 92 -29.10 -10.53 2.03
N VAL A 93 -28.60 -11.66 2.54
CA VAL A 93 -29.08 -12.28 3.80
C VAL A 93 -28.20 -11.99 5.01
N VAL A 94 -26.89 -11.74 4.83
CA VAL A 94 -25.95 -11.50 5.95
C VAL A 94 -24.92 -10.44 5.58
N ASP A 95 -24.77 -9.45 6.45
CA ASP A 95 -23.87 -8.32 6.29
C ASP A 95 -22.44 -8.74 6.69
N THR A 96 -21.59 -9.06 5.71
CA THR A 96 -20.18 -9.44 5.98
C THR A 96 -19.22 -8.30 5.69
N TYR A 97 -18.40 -7.94 6.67
CA TYR A 97 -17.39 -6.88 6.61
C TYR A 97 -15.98 -7.44 6.78
N ALA A 98 -15.05 -7.00 5.93
CA ALA A 98 -13.62 -7.08 6.22
C ALA A 98 -13.18 -5.82 6.95
N THR A 99 -12.32 -5.96 7.97
CA THR A 99 -11.62 -4.84 8.60
C THR A 99 -10.13 -5.08 8.57
N TRP A 100 -9.36 -4.06 8.20
CA TRP A 100 -7.92 -3.98 8.44
C TRP A 100 -7.72 -3.03 9.61
N ASP A 101 -7.11 -3.52 10.67
CA ASP A 101 -6.82 -2.76 11.88
C ASP A 101 -5.30 -2.57 11.98
N MET A 102 -4.87 -1.32 12.13
CA MET A 102 -3.47 -0.91 12.04
C MET A 102 -3.11 -0.01 13.22
N GLN A 103 -2.02 -0.34 13.90
CA GLN A 103 -1.52 0.44 15.02
C GLN A 103 -0.09 0.89 14.74
N LEU A 104 0.09 2.20 14.63
CA LEU A 104 1.39 2.85 14.55
C LEU A 104 1.86 3.18 15.97
N ASN A 105 2.74 2.35 16.52
CA ASN A 105 3.44 2.65 17.77
C ASN A 105 4.56 3.66 17.48
N LEU A 106 4.67 4.71 18.29
CA LEU A 106 5.52 5.87 18.04
C LEU A 106 6.63 6.02 19.08
N SER A 107 7.73 6.63 18.65
CA SER A 107 8.77 7.17 19.53
C SER A 107 9.06 8.61 19.11
N GLY A 108 8.66 9.57 19.94
CA GLY A 108 8.66 10.99 19.57
C GLY A 108 7.76 11.28 18.38
N ASP A 109 8.33 11.77 17.29
CA ASP A 109 7.64 12.06 16.03
C ASP A 109 7.77 10.93 14.98
N LYS A 110 8.42 9.80 15.32
CA LYS A 110 8.70 8.68 14.40
C LYS A 110 7.90 7.42 14.73
N VAL A 111 7.66 6.61 13.71
CA VAL A 111 7.10 5.26 13.83
C VAL A 111 8.16 4.31 14.39
N ALA A 112 7.87 3.69 15.54
CA ALA A 112 8.73 2.71 16.20
C ALA A 112 8.35 1.26 15.83
N ALA A 113 7.05 0.97 15.67
CA ALA A 113 6.56 -0.32 15.18
C ALA A 113 5.20 -0.17 14.49
N VAL A 114 4.87 -1.11 13.59
CA VAL A 114 3.60 -1.15 12.87
C VAL A 114 2.97 -2.52 13.02
N ASN A 115 1.90 -2.59 13.80
CA ASN A 115 1.06 -3.77 13.91
C ASN A 115 -0.06 -3.66 12.87
N VAL A 116 -0.40 -4.78 12.23
CA VAL A 116 -1.46 -4.85 11.21
C VAL A 116 -2.16 -6.18 11.36
N GLU A 117 -3.48 -6.15 11.51
CA GLU A 117 -4.36 -7.32 11.57
C GLU A 117 -5.49 -7.18 10.54
N ARG A 118 -6.02 -8.31 10.06
CA ARG A 118 -7.20 -8.34 9.19
C ARG A 118 -8.25 -9.28 9.75
N SER A 119 -9.41 -8.74 10.10
CA SER A 119 -10.57 -9.46 10.63
C SER A 119 -11.70 -9.56 9.60
N VAL A 120 -12.62 -10.51 9.81
CA VAL A 120 -13.89 -10.61 9.09
C VAL A 120 -15.02 -10.76 10.11
N GLU A 121 -16.04 -9.92 10.00
CA GLU A 121 -17.21 -9.87 10.88
C GLU A 121 -18.48 -10.14 10.06
N GLN A 122 -19.39 -10.96 10.59
CA GLN A 122 -20.75 -11.15 10.06
C GLN A 122 -21.76 -10.50 11.02
N ARG A 123 -22.82 -9.90 10.46
CA ARG A 123 -23.81 -9.13 11.19
C ARG A 123 -25.22 -9.27 10.61
#